data_AF-A0A244EUZ9-F1
#
_entry.id   AF-A0A244EUZ9-F1
#
_cell.length_a   1.000
_cell.length_b   1.000
_cell.length_c   1.000
_cell.angle_alpha   90.00
_cell.angle_beta   90.00
_cell.angle_gamma   90.00
#
_symmetry.space_group_name_H-M   'P 1'
#
loop_
_entity.id
_entity.type
_entity.pdbx_description
1 polymer ?
#
loop_
_entity_poly.entity_id
_entity_poly.type
_entity_poly.pdbx_seq_one_letter_code
_entity_poly.pdbx_strand_id
1 'polypeptide(L)'
;MQHSNTGSGAAKVTDVLLTMASIGPPMVFVCNYSLGHKLFGRNSEDRQRLLSAPRIMLPDDPYGKDWQAYVAECLRVSNGIITVEPVELAAELYRCTFGIKRLAVQLLALAYVECRIAGRQWVDLFDITRAYRSAAYTVSAMEVEELQLLALGGRKKKTNRDLQCPFDLPVAMRANVVNFARADRHERVIATVYESAMTEKERAIMNDIRPPSLETSKSSRPRVRAPVVTLSADEQANAFLEFIETVAPQKPKKPK
;
A
#
# COMPACT_ATOMS: atom_id res chain seq x y z
N MET A 1 -26.01 -12.37 6.25
CA MET A 1 -26.41 -12.24 4.83
C MET A 1 -26.57 -10.75 4.48
N GLN A 2 -25.58 -10.16 3.81
CA GLN A 2 -25.74 -8.86 3.15
C GLN A 2 -25.55 -9.07 1.64
N HIS A 3 -26.64 -9.30 0.92
CA HIS A 3 -26.66 -9.24 -0.53
C HIS A 3 -27.01 -7.81 -0.94
N SER A 4 -26.01 -6.93 -0.98
CA SER A 4 -26.13 -5.69 -1.74
C SER A 4 -25.52 -5.93 -3.12
N ASN A 5 -26.37 -5.99 -4.14
CA ASN A 5 -25.92 -6.10 -5.54
C ASN A 5 -24.99 -4.92 -5.85
N THR A 6 -23.86 -5.19 -6.49
CA THR A 6 -22.87 -4.19 -6.93
C THR A 6 -23.58 -3.11 -7.75
N GLY A 7 -23.80 -1.92 -7.17
CA GLY A 7 -24.53 -0.81 -7.80
C GLY A 7 -25.76 -0.31 -7.03
N SER A 8 -26.41 -1.16 -6.23
CA SER A 8 -27.62 -0.79 -5.45
C SER A 8 -27.31 0.29 -4.41
N GLY A 9 -26.16 0.22 -3.74
CA GLY A 9 -25.76 1.21 -2.75
C GLY A 9 -25.51 2.60 -3.35
N ALA A 10 -24.81 2.69 -4.47
CA ALA A 10 -24.54 3.97 -5.14
C ALA A 10 -25.82 4.60 -5.71
N ALA A 11 -26.72 3.79 -6.25
CA ALA A 11 -28.02 4.26 -6.75
C ALA A 11 -28.87 4.86 -5.61
N LYS A 12 -28.97 4.16 -4.47
CA LYS A 12 -29.69 4.65 -3.28
C LYS A 12 -29.11 5.93 -2.71
N VAL A 13 -27.77 6.00 -2.58
CA VAL A 13 -27.10 7.22 -2.10
C VAL A 13 -27.41 8.40 -3.03
N THR A 14 -27.37 8.18 -4.34
CA THR A 14 -27.68 9.25 -5.30
C THR A 14 -29.14 9.70 -5.20
N ASP A 15 -30.07 8.78 -5.02
CA ASP A 15 -31.49 9.08 -4.88
C ASP A 15 -31.76 9.95 -3.64
N VAL A 16 -31.11 9.62 -2.52
CA VAL A 16 -31.14 10.46 -1.31
C VAL A 16 -30.55 11.85 -1.58
N LEU A 17 -29.43 11.94 -2.29
CA LEU A 17 -28.81 13.23 -2.63
C LEU A 17 -29.73 14.07 -3.53
N LEU A 18 -30.36 13.48 -4.54
CA LEU A 18 -31.29 14.18 -5.44
C LEU A 18 -32.54 14.63 -4.70
N THR A 19 -33.06 13.78 -3.81
CA THR A 19 -34.20 14.13 -2.94
C THR A 19 -33.84 15.29 -2.02
N MET A 20 -32.65 15.29 -1.41
CA MET A 20 -32.20 16.40 -0.59
C MET A 20 -31.98 17.68 -1.41
N ALA A 21 -31.45 17.56 -2.63
CA ALA A 21 -31.26 18.70 -3.53
C ALA A 21 -32.59 19.33 -3.96
N SER A 22 -33.68 18.56 -4.05
CA SER A 22 -35.00 19.07 -4.44
C SER A 22 -35.76 19.76 -3.29
N ILE A 23 -35.43 19.44 -2.03
CA ILE A 23 -36.08 20.04 -0.85
C ILE A 23 -35.64 21.51 -0.63
N GLY A 24 -34.44 21.90 -1.09
CA GLY A 24 -33.98 23.30 -1.10
C GLY A 24 -32.91 23.74 -0.08
N PRO A 25 -32.64 23.05 1.04
CA PRO A 25 -31.53 23.42 1.92
C PRO A 25 -30.16 23.32 1.24
N PRO A 26 -29.17 24.17 1.63
CA PRO A 26 -27.79 24.01 1.19
C PRO A 26 -27.25 22.64 1.59
N MET A 27 -26.89 21.82 0.60
CA MET A 27 -26.36 20.48 0.80
C MET A 27 -24.86 20.44 0.52
N VAL A 28 -24.10 19.85 1.45
CA VAL A 28 -22.69 19.52 1.26
C VAL A 28 -22.55 18.01 1.43
N PHE A 29 -21.98 17.34 0.43
CA PHE A 29 -21.61 15.94 0.52
C PHE A 29 -20.13 15.76 0.19
N VAL A 30 -19.51 14.76 0.82
CA VAL A 30 -18.12 14.39 0.58
C VAL A 30 -18.11 12.98 0.01
N CYS A 31 -17.43 12.80 -1.11
CA CYS A 31 -17.34 11.51 -1.78
C CYS A 31 -15.90 11.17 -2.16
N ASN A 32 -15.57 9.89 -2.15
CA ASN A 32 -14.36 9.38 -2.77
C ASN A 32 -14.48 9.38 -4.30
N TYR A 33 -13.36 9.21 -4.99
CA TYR A 33 -13.35 9.16 -6.46
C TYR A 33 -14.14 7.98 -7.02
N SER A 34 -14.26 6.85 -6.31
CA SER A 34 -15.09 5.72 -6.74
C SER A 34 -16.56 6.11 -6.92
N LEU A 35 -17.12 6.91 -6.01
CA LEU A 35 -18.48 7.46 -6.15
C LEU A 35 -18.50 8.59 -7.19
N GLY A 36 -17.46 9.41 -7.26
CA GLY A 36 -17.31 10.43 -8.31
C GLY A 36 -17.43 9.85 -9.72
N HIS A 37 -16.67 8.80 -10.06
CA HIS A 37 -16.77 8.12 -11.36
C HIS A 37 -18.19 7.59 -11.65
N LYS A 38 -18.90 7.11 -10.62
CA LYS A 38 -20.28 6.64 -10.76
C LYS A 38 -21.24 7.79 -11.04
N LEU A 39 -21.08 8.92 -10.36
CA LEU A 39 -21.89 10.12 -10.58
C LEU A 39 -21.66 10.72 -11.98
N PHE A 40 -20.43 10.70 -12.49
CA PHE A 40 -20.14 11.13 -13.87
C PHE A 40 -20.81 10.28 -14.95
N GLY A 41 -21.10 9.01 -14.65
CA GLY A 41 -21.79 8.09 -15.56
C GLY A 41 -23.31 8.26 -15.60
N ARG A 42 -23.89 9.16 -14.80
CA ARG A 42 -25.34 9.42 -14.79
C ARG A 42 -25.77 10.39 -15.90
N ASN A 43 -27.08 10.59 -16.01
CA ASN A 43 -27.67 11.58 -16.91
C ASN A 43 -27.12 12.99 -16.63
N SER A 44 -27.26 13.88 -17.62
CA SER A 44 -26.75 15.25 -17.55
C SER A 44 -27.38 16.05 -16.41
N GLU A 45 -28.67 15.82 -16.12
CA GLU A 45 -29.40 16.50 -15.04
C GLU A 45 -28.83 16.18 -13.66
N ASP A 46 -28.67 14.90 -13.30
CA ASP A 46 -28.12 14.50 -12.00
C ASP A 46 -26.69 15.01 -11.85
N ARG A 47 -25.90 14.98 -12.94
CA ARG A 47 -24.54 15.50 -12.95
C ARG A 47 -24.50 17.01 -12.69
N GLN A 48 -25.37 17.79 -13.33
CA GLN A 48 -25.43 19.24 -13.10
C GLN A 48 -25.91 19.57 -11.69
N ARG A 49 -26.82 18.78 -11.12
CA ARG A 49 -27.31 19.00 -9.74
C ARG A 49 -26.26 18.65 -8.69
N LEU A 50 -25.50 17.58 -8.88
CA LEU A 50 -24.59 17.06 -7.85
C LEU A 50 -23.13 17.47 -8.04
N LEU A 51 -22.69 17.74 -9.27
CA LEU A 51 -21.28 17.96 -9.63
C LEU A 51 -21.02 19.35 -10.25
N SER A 52 -21.91 20.33 -10.05
CA SER A 52 -21.75 21.69 -10.60
C SER A 52 -20.64 22.50 -9.94
N ALA A 53 -20.41 22.34 -8.63
CA ALA A 53 -19.42 23.10 -7.88
C ALA A 53 -18.54 22.20 -6.98
N PRO A 54 -17.77 21.26 -7.55
CA PRO A 54 -16.97 20.34 -6.78
C PRO A 54 -15.77 21.06 -6.14
N ARG A 55 -15.54 20.83 -4.85
CA ARG A 55 -14.28 21.16 -4.18
C ARG A 55 -13.43 19.91 -4.08
N ILE A 56 -12.30 19.90 -4.78
CA ILE A 56 -11.43 18.73 -4.86
C ILE A 56 -10.38 18.83 -3.75
N MET A 57 -10.39 17.85 -2.84
CA MET A 57 -9.33 17.67 -1.85
C MET A 57 -8.24 16.81 -2.47
N LEU A 58 -7.04 17.38 -2.59
CA LEU A 58 -5.86 16.68 -3.05
C LEU A 58 -5.01 16.20 -1.86
N PRO A 59 -4.12 15.21 -2.06
CA PRO A 59 -3.12 14.86 -1.06
C PRO A 59 -2.28 16.07 -0.66
N ASP A 60 -1.88 16.10 0.61
CA ASP A 60 -1.00 17.14 1.12
C ASP A 60 0.34 17.14 0.34
N ASP A 61 0.96 18.31 0.24
CA ASP A 61 2.31 18.45 -0.30
C ASP A 61 3.30 17.75 0.66
N PRO A 62 4.18 16.85 0.17
CA PRO A 62 5.17 16.16 1.01
C PRO A 62 6.10 17.12 1.75
N TYR A 63 6.38 18.30 1.19
CA TYR A 63 7.19 19.33 1.85
C TYR A 63 6.34 20.46 2.45
N GLY A 64 5.00 20.32 2.39
CA GLY A 64 4.06 21.28 2.91
C GLY A 64 4.03 21.31 4.43
N LYS A 65 3.74 22.49 4.98
CA LYS A 65 3.60 22.70 6.43
C LYS A 65 2.52 21.80 7.04
N ASP A 66 1.44 21.54 6.31
CA ASP A 66 0.32 20.73 6.80
C ASP A 66 0.72 19.26 7.02
N TRP A 67 1.51 18.70 6.10
CA TRP A 67 2.03 17.33 6.23
C TRP A 67 3.03 17.23 7.39
N GLN A 68 3.97 18.18 7.48
CA GLN A 68 4.94 18.23 8.57
C GLN A 68 4.27 18.39 9.93
N ALA A 69 3.26 19.26 10.05
CA ALA A 69 2.47 19.45 11.26
C ALA A 69 1.72 18.17 11.64
N TYR A 70 1.15 17.46 10.66
CA TYR A 70 0.50 16.17 10.91
C TYR A 70 1.48 15.13 11.47
N VAL A 71 2.67 15.01 10.89
CA VAL A 71 3.70 14.07 11.37
C VAL A 71 4.21 14.45 12.77
N ALA A 72 4.40 15.74 13.03
CA ALA A 72 4.76 16.24 14.36
C ALA A 72 3.70 15.90 15.42
N GLU A 73 2.41 16.00 15.07
CA GLU A 73 1.32 15.57 15.95
C GLU A 73 1.32 14.06 16.19
N CYS A 74 1.61 13.24 15.17
CA CYS A 74 1.79 11.79 15.37
C CYS A 74 2.93 11.49 16.35
N LEU A 75 4.07 12.19 16.23
CA LEU A 75 5.19 12.05 17.16
C LEU A 75 4.80 12.48 18.59
N ARG A 76 4.12 13.62 18.72
CA ARG A 76 3.64 14.13 20.02
C ARG A 76 2.71 13.12 20.71
N VAL A 77 1.75 12.56 19.98
CA VAL A 77 0.80 11.57 20.51
C VAL A 77 1.48 10.23 20.82
N SER A 78 2.57 9.90 20.13
CA SER A 78 3.37 8.70 20.43
C SER A 78 4.13 8.77 21.76
N ASN A 79 4.16 9.94 22.42
CA ASN A 79 4.79 10.15 23.73
C ASN A 79 6.23 9.63 23.81
N GLY A 80 7.01 9.91 22.76
CA GLY A 80 8.42 9.52 22.67
C GLY A 80 8.69 8.08 22.22
N ILE A 81 7.66 7.25 21.99
CA ILE A 81 7.84 5.88 21.49
C ILE A 81 8.55 5.86 20.14
N ILE A 82 8.27 6.84 19.28
CA ILE A 82 8.93 7.02 17.99
C ILE A 82 10.08 8.02 18.18
N THR A 83 11.31 7.58 17.93
CA THR A 83 12.53 8.37 18.16
C THR A 83 13.18 8.90 16.88
N VAL A 84 12.47 8.79 15.75
CA VAL A 84 12.94 9.23 14.43
C VAL A 84 12.87 10.76 14.31
N GLU A 85 13.81 11.36 13.60
CA GLU A 85 13.81 12.79 13.29
C GLU A 85 12.54 13.17 12.49
N PRO A 86 11.83 14.28 12.84
CA PRO A 86 10.55 14.60 12.23
C PRO A 86 10.54 14.76 10.71
N VAL A 87 11.56 15.39 10.12
CA VAL A 87 11.66 15.61 8.67
C VAL A 87 11.91 14.30 7.93
N GLU A 88 12.80 13.46 8.45
CA GLU A 88 13.09 12.14 7.92
C GLU A 88 11.87 11.22 8.01
N LEU A 89 11.18 11.23 9.16
CA LEU A 89 9.93 10.50 9.34
C LEU A 89 8.87 10.97 8.36
N ALA A 90 8.73 12.28 8.15
CA ALA A 90 7.74 12.83 7.25
C ALA A 90 7.97 12.39 5.80
N ALA A 91 9.23 12.39 5.36
CA ALA A 91 9.60 11.91 4.02
C ALA A 91 9.32 10.41 3.86
N GLU A 92 9.72 9.58 4.83
CA GLU A 92 9.55 8.13 4.75
C GLU A 92 8.07 7.73 4.84
N LEU A 93 7.30 8.35 5.74
CA LEU A 93 5.86 8.14 5.80
C LEU A 93 5.19 8.55 4.50
N TYR A 94 5.57 9.67 3.89
CA TYR A 94 4.99 10.07 2.62
C TYR A 94 5.28 9.06 1.52
N ARG A 95 6.51 8.55 1.45
CA ARG A 95 6.89 7.50 0.50
C ARG A 95 6.05 6.24 0.67
N CYS A 96 5.83 5.79 1.90
CA CYS A 96 5.10 4.56 2.19
C CYS A 96 3.57 4.68 2.13
N THR A 97 3.03 5.90 2.11
CA THR A 97 1.58 6.14 2.29
C THR A 97 0.98 7.08 1.25
N PHE A 98 1.80 7.71 0.42
CA PHE A 98 1.40 8.74 -0.53
C PHE A 98 0.69 9.95 0.14
N GLY A 99 1.05 10.25 1.39
CA GLY A 99 0.41 11.31 2.19
C GLY A 99 -1.00 10.96 2.69
N ILE A 100 -1.46 9.72 2.52
CA ILE A 100 -2.78 9.29 2.97
C ILE A 100 -2.74 9.06 4.48
N LYS A 101 -3.32 9.99 5.25
CA LYS A 101 -3.30 10.01 6.73
C LYS A 101 -3.75 8.68 7.35
N ARG A 102 -4.80 8.04 6.81
CA ARG A 102 -5.27 6.72 7.26
C ARG A 102 -4.17 5.65 7.16
N LEU A 103 -3.45 5.63 6.04
CA LEU A 103 -2.37 4.67 5.81
C LEU A 103 -1.17 4.99 6.69
N ALA A 104 -0.87 6.26 6.95
CA ALA A 104 0.18 6.67 7.88
C ALA A 104 -0.08 6.14 9.30
N VAL A 105 -1.31 6.28 9.82
CA VAL A 105 -1.66 5.71 11.13
C VAL A 105 -1.53 4.19 11.14
N GLN A 106 -2.04 3.51 10.10
CA GLN A 106 -1.93 2.06 9.98
C GLN A 106 -0.47 1.61 9.96
N LEU A 107 0.39 2.28 9.19
CA LEU A 107 1.80 1.96 9.05
C LEU A 107 2.55 2.17 10.37
N LEU A 108 2.30 3.28 11.06
CA LEU A 108 2.90 3.55 12.37
C LEU A 108 2.48 2.51 13.42
N ALA A 109 1.21 2.10 13.41
CA ALA A 109 0.72 1.05 14.29
C ALA A 109 1.42 -0.31 14.01
N LEU A 110 1.63 -0.65 12.74
CA LEU A 110 2.37 -1.85 12.36
C LEU A 110 3.87 -1.75 12.70
N ALA A 111 4.48 -0.58 12.52
CA ALA A 111 5.87 -0.34 12.91
C ALA A 111 6.07 -0.54 14.41
N TYR A 112 5.11 -0.08 15.21
CA TYR A 112 5.09 -0.37 16.65
C TYR A 112 5.06 -1.89 16.93
N VAL A 113 4.20 -2.64 16.24
CA VAL A 113 4.13 -4.10 16.39
C VAL A 113 5.46 -4.77 16.03
N GLU A 114 6.07 -4.39 14.91
CA GLU A 114 7.38 -4.93 14.46
C GLU A 114 8.50 -4.61 15.47
N CYS A 115 8.51 -3.39 16.02
CA CYS A 115 9.42 -2.99 17.09
C CYS A 115 9.27 -3.89 18.32
N ARG A 116 8.02 -4.18 18.73
CA ARG A 116 7.74 -5.06 19.89
C ARG A 116 8.14 -6.51 19.63
N ILE A 117 7.91 -7.02 18.42
CA ILE A 117 8.37 -8.36 18.02
C ILE A 117 9.90 -8.45 18.09
N ALA A 118 10.60 -7.38 17.74
CA ALA A 118 12.06 -7.30 17.87
C ALA A 118 12.56 -7.09 19.31
N GLY A 119 11.67 -7.01 20.31
CA GLY A 119 12.02 -6.79 21.71
C GLY A 119 12.51 -5.36 22.03
N ARG A 120 12.31 -4.40 21.10
CA ARG A 120 12.75 -3.02 21.28
C ARG A 120 11.66 -2.16 21.94
N GLN A 121 12.12 -1.11 22.60
CA GLN A 121 11.24 -0.14 23.28
C GLN A 121 10.83 1.04 22.40
N TRP A 122 11.66 1.37 21.41
CA TRP A 122 11.56 2.57 20.59
C TRP A 122 11.48 2.20 19.12
N VAL A 123 10.57 2.85 18.41
CA VAL A 123 10.35 2.66 16.97
C VAL A 123 11.36 3.50 16.20
N ASP A 124 12.06 2.83 15.30
CA ASP A 124 13.03 3.44 14.37
C ASP A 124 12.56 3.33 12.91
N LEU A 125 13.23 3.99 11.98
CA LEU A 125 12.93 3.94 10.53
C LEU A 125 12.94 2.52 9.97
N PHE A 126 13.79 1.66 10.54
CA PHE A 126 13.83 0.25 10.16
C PHE A 126 12.48 -0.46 10.40
N ASP A 127 11.81 -0.16 11.51
CA ASP A 127 10.52 -0.78 11.83
C ASP A 127 9.43 -0.30 10.87
N ILE A 128 9.50 0.95 10.41
CA ILE A 128 8.59 1.51 9.39
C ILE A 128 8.81 0.79 8.05
N THR A 129 10.06 0.62 7.63
CA THR A 129 10.40 -0.12 6.41
C THR A 129 9.93 -1.57 6.49
N ARG A 130 10.08 -2.21 7.66
CA ARG A 130 9.63 -3.58 7.91
C ARG A 130 8.11 -3.68 7.89
N ALA A 131 7.41 -2.73 8.51
CA ALA A 131 5.96 -2.64 8.49
C ALA A 131 5.41 -2.46 7.07
N TYR A 132 6.07 -1.64 6.23
CA TYR A 132 5.69 -1.47 4.83
C TYR A 132 5.76 -2.78 4.05
N ARG A 133 6.75 -3.63 4.36
CA ARG A 133 6.94 -4.96 3.75
C ARG A 133 6.14 -6.07 4.43
N SER A 134 5.41 -5.76 5.49
CA SER A 134 4.64 -6.76 6.25
C SER A 134 3.43 -7.24 5.47
N ALA A 135 3.04 -8.49 5.70
CA ALA A 135 1.83 -9.07 5.08
C ALA A 135 0.56 -8.27 5.42
N ALA A 136 0.52 -7.62 6.59
CA ALA A 136 -0.61 -6.81 7.04
C ALA A 136 -0.74 -5.46 6.29
N TYR A 137 0.32 -5.01 5.60
CA TYR A 137 0.32 -3.77 4.84
C TYR A 137 0.32 -3.97 3.32
N THR A 138 0.46 -5.22 2.83
CA THR A 138 0.61 -5.53 1.40
C THR A 138 -0.45 -4.89 0.50
N VAL A 139 -1.72 -4.93 0.89
CA VAL A 139 -2.80 -4.35 0.08
C VAL A 139 -2.64 -2.83 -0.04
N SER A 140 -2.37 -2.15 1.08
CA SER A 140 -2.13 -0.71 1.10
C SER A 140 -0.87 -0.33 0.33
N ALA A 141 0.21 -1.12 0.43
CA ALA A 141 1.44 -0.91 -0.33
C ALA A 141 1.20 -0.99 -1.84
N MET A 142 0.42 -1.98 -2.31
CA MET A 142 0.08 -2.12 -3.73
C MET A 142 -0.69 -0.89 -4.25
N GLU A 143 -1.64 -0.35 -3.47
CA GLU A 143 -2.37 0.87 -3.84
C GLU A 143 -1.44 2.10 -3.90
N VAL A 144 -0.54 2.24 -2.92
CA VAL A 144 0.45 3.33 -2.87
C VAL A 144 1.39 3.28 -4.06
N GLU A 145 1.88 2.10 -4.43
CA GLU A 145 2.73 1.91 -5.61
C GLU A 145 2.01 2.29 -6.90
N GLU A 146 0.73 1.96 -7.02
CA GLU A 146 -0.06 2.38 -8.17
C GLU A 146 -0.27 3.90 -8.21
N LEU A 147 -0.52 4.55 -7.06
CA LEU A 147 -0.61 6.00 -6.96
C LEU A 147 0.70 6.69 -7.38
N GLN A 148 1.85 6.16 -6.96
CA GLN A 148 3.16 6.65 -7.39
C GLN A 148 3.35 6.51 -8.91
N LEU A 149 2.97 5.37 -9.49
CA LEU A 149 3.03 5.18 -10.95
C LEU A 149 2.12 6.15 -11.70
N LEU A 150 0.91 6.39 -11.19
CA LEU A 150 -0.03 7.37 -11.78
C LEU A 150 0.52 8.80 -11.70
N ALA A 151 1.14 9.18 -10.59
CA ALA A 151 1.80 10.48 -10.44
C ALA A 151 2.91 10.67 -11.48
N LEU A 152 3.72 9.63 -11.73
CA LEU A 152 4.78 9.69 -12.73
C LEU A 152 4.29 9.76 -14.19
N GLY A 153 2.98 9.78 -14.43
CA GLY A 153 2.40 9.77 -15.77
C GLY A 153 2.28 8.37 -16.37
N GLY A 154 2.28 7.32 -15.52
CA GLY A 154 2.03 5.95 -15.94
C GLY A 154 0.67 5.79 -16.63
N ARG A 155 0.56 4.76 -17.48
CA ARG A 155 -0.70 4.46 -18.17
C ARG A 155 -1.81 4.23 -17.16
N LYS A 156 -2.90 4.99 -17.29
CA LYS A 156 -4.11 4.85 -16.48
C LYS A 156 -4.71 3.45 -16.70
N LYS A 157 -4.59 2.57 -15.70
CA LYS A 157 -5.25 1.25 -15.74
C LYS A 157 -6.77 1.44 -15.58
N LYS A 158 -7.54 0.60 -16.28
CA LYS A 158 -9.01 0.59 -16.17
C LYS A 158 -9.52 -0.08 -14.89
N THR A 159 -8.69 -0.89 -14.24
CA THR A 159 -9.07 -1.70 -13.07
C THR A 159 -9.25 -0.86 -11.80
N ASN A 160 -8.42 0.15 -11.57
CA ASN A 160 -8.41 0.94 -10.32
C ASN A 160 -8.71 2.42 -10.61
N ARG A 161 -9.92 2.66 -11.15
CA ARG A 161 -10.40 4.02 -11.45
C ARG A 161 -10.65 4.84 -10.20
N ASP A 162 -10.92 4.18 -9.08
CA ASP A 162 -11.10 4.79 -7.77
C ASP A 162 -9.86 5.51 -7.23
N LEU A 163 -8.66 5.17 -7.69
CA LEU A 163 -7.42 5.90 -7.37
C LEU A 163 -7.21 7.14 -8.27
N GLN A 164 -7.99 7.27 -9.34
CA GLN A 164 -7.85 8.33 -10.32
C GLN A 164 -8.92 9.41 -10.10
N CYS A 165 -8.47 10.66 -10.03
CA CYS A 165 -9.40 11.79 -9.96
C CYS A 165 -10.29 11.81 -11.22
N PRO A 166 -11.63 11.81 -11.08
CA PRO A 166 -12.55 11.87 -12.22
C PRO A 166 -12.72 13.29 -12.78
N PHE A 167 -12.20 14.31 -12.10
CA PHE A 167 -12.32 15.70 -12.48
C PHE A 167 -11.09 16.18 -13.24
N ASP A 168 -11.29 17.13 -14.15
CA ASP A 168 -10.20 17.78 -14.86
C ASP A 168 -9.46 18.77 -13.95
N LEU A 169 -8.27 18.38 -13.51
CA LEU A 169 -7.44 19.16 -12.60
C LEU A 169 -6.48 20.09 -13.37
N PRO A 170 -6.38 21.38 -12.95
CA PRO A 170 -5.34 22.28 -13.42
C PRO A 170 -3.94 21.68 -13.24
N VAL A 171 -3.03 21.98 -14.17
CA VAL A 171 -1.67 21.39 -14.16
C VAL A 171 -0.92 21.73 -12.87
N ALA A 172 -1.09 22.94 -12.34
CA ALA A 172 -0.47 23.38 -11.09
C ALA A 172 -0.87 22.49 -9.89
N MET A 173 -2.13 22.04 -9.84
CA MET A 173 -2.62 21.14 -8.77
C MET A 173 -2.00 19.74 -8.83
N ARG A 174 -1.54 19.32 -10.02
CA ARG A 174 -0.92 18.00 -10.19
C ARG A 174 0.57 18.00 -9.87
N ALA A 175 1.25 19.15 -9.89
CA ALA A 175 2.71 19.22 -9.91
C ALA A 175 3.40 18.74 -8.61
N ASN A 176 2.83 19.02 -7.43
CA ASN A 176 3.52 18.84 -6.15
C ASN A 176 3.87 17.37 -5.88
N VAL A 177 2.88 16.48 -6.02
CA VAL A 177 3.04 15.03 -5.80
C VAL A 177 3.93 14.41 -6.87
N VAL A 178 3.88 14.93 -8.10
CA VAL A 178 4.68 14.44 -9.23
C VAL A 178 6.15 14.77 -9.06
N ASN A 179 6.48 15.97 -8.57
CA ASN A 179 7.85 16.38 -8.33
C ASN A 179 8.52 15.50 -7.28
N PHE A 180 7.81 15.23 -6.18
CA PHE A 180 8.30 14.30 -5.16
C PHE A 180 8.49 12.89 -5.70
N ALA A 181 7.48 12.32 -6.37
CA ALA A 181 7.59 10.98 -6.94
C ALA A 181 8.73 10.86 -7.97
N ARG A 182 8.99 11.92 -8.74
CA ARG A 182 10.13 11.99 -9.67
C ARG A 182 11.46 12.06 -8.94
N ALA A 183 11.57 12.90 -7.91
CA ALA A 183 12.78 13.04 -7.11
C ALA A 183 13.14 11.73 -6.40
N ASP A 184 12.18 11.11 -5.70
CA ASP A 184 12.35 9.82 -5.03
C ASP A 184 12.71 8.71 -6.02
N ARG A 185 12.07 8.65 -7.20
CA ARG A 185 12.46 7.70 -8.24
C ARG A 185 13.87 7.96 -8.76
N HIS A 186 14.24 9.22 -8.98
CA HIS A 186 15.56 9.58 -9.46
C HIS A 186 16.64 9.17 -8.46
N GLU A 187 16.41 9.42 -7.16
CA GLU A 187 17.28 9.00 -6.08
C GLU A 187 17.43 7.47 -6.02
N ARG A 188 16.34 6.70 -6.14
CA ARG A 188 16.41 5.22 -6.21
C ARG A 188 17.19 4.73 -7.41
N VAL A 189 17.01 5.36 -8.57
CA VAL A 189 17.78 5.01 -9.78
C VAL A 189 19.25 5.31 -9.58
N ILE A 190 19.61 6.48 -9.02
CA ILE A 190 21.00 6.82 -8.69
C ILE A 190 21.59 5.79 -7.72
N ALA A 191 20.88 5.46 -6.63
CA ALA A 191 21.35 4.49 -5.64
C ALA A 191 21.58 3.10 -6.26
N THR A 192 20.67 2.65 -7.13
CA THR A 192 20.79 1.35 -7.81
C THR A 192 21.93 1.35 -8.83
N VAL A 193 22.08 2.43 -9.61
CA VAL A 193 23.20 2.60 -10.54
C VAL A 193 24.52 2.62 -9.78
N TYR A 194 24.60 3.32 -8.66
CA TYR A 194 25.78 3.36 -7.80
C TYR A 194 26.14 1.97 -7.26
N GLU A 195 25.16 1.23 -6.71
CA GLU A 195 25.36 -0.13 -6.20
C GLU A 195 25.77 -1.13 -7.29
N SER A 196 25.18 -1.02 -8.48
CA SER A 196 25.54 -1.85 -9.63
C SER A 196 26.92 -1.52 -10.20
N ALA A 197 27.34 -0.25 -10.14
CA ALA A 197 28.65 0.21 -10.58
C ALA A 197 29.78 -0.13 -9.60
N MET A 198 29.46 -0.42 -8.33
CA MET A 198 30.47 -0.83 -7.35
C MET A 198 31.18 -2.13 -7.75
N THR A 199 32.50 -2.12 -7.64
CA THR A 199 33.35 -3.30 -7.78
C THR A 199 33.18 -4.25 -6.58
N GLU A 200 33.58 -5.52 -6.72
CA GLU A 200 33.47 -6.50 -5.63
C GLU A 200 34.19 -6.06 -4.35
N LYS A 201 35.32 -5.35 -4.49
CA LYS A 201 36.08 -4.80 -3.36
C LYS A 201 35.31 -3.68 -2.66
N GLU A 202 34.71 -2.77 -3.41
CA GLU A 202 33.92 -1.67 -2.85
C GLU A 202 32.65 -2.17 -2.18
N ARG A 203 31.99 -3.21 -2.72
CA ARG A 203 30.83 -3.84 -2.07
C ARG A 203 31.20 -4.52 -0.75
N ALA A 204 32.34 -5.19 -0.68
CA ALA A 204 32.81 -5.82 0.55
C ALA A 204 33.06 -4.77 1.65
N ILE A 205 33.72 -3.67 1.31
CA ILE A 205 33.97 -2.55 2.23
C ILE A 205 32.66 -1.89 2.68
N MET A 206 31.72 -1.67 1.76
CA MET A 206 30.40 -1.11 2.08
C MET A 206 29.61 -2.00 3.05
N ASN A 207 29.70 -3.33 2.88
CA ASN A 207 29.05 -4.29 3.78
C ASN A 207 29.69 -4.31 5.17
N ASP A 208 31.01 -4.11 5.27
CA ASP A 208 31.72 -4.05 6.57
C ASP A 208 31.46 -2.74 7.32
N ILE A 209 31.27 -1.63 6.61
CA ILE A 209 30.92 -0.32 7.21
C ILE A 209 29.45 -0.28 7.66
N ARG A 210 28.60 -1.12 7.05
CA ARG A 210 27.17 -1.17 7.35
C ARG A 210 26.96 -1.71 8.78
N PRO A 211 26.36 -0.94 9.71
CA PRO A 211 26.22 -1.38 11.10
C PRO A 211 25.45 -2.70 11.21
N PRO A 212 25.79 -3.57 12.20
CA PRO A 212 25.24 -4.93 12.32
C PRO A 212 23.73 -5.00 12.57
N SER A 213 23.06 -3.87 12.81
CA SER A 213 21.59 -3.77 12.83
C SER A 213 20.94 -3.89 11.45
N LEU A 214 21.73 -3.87 10.37
CA LEU A 214 21.28 -4.01 8.99
C LEU A 214 21.47 -5.41 8.42
N GLU A 215 21.81 -6.40 9.25
CA GLU A 215 21.66 -7.80 8.88
C GLU A 215 20.16 -8.11 8.75
N THR A 216 19.58 -7.79 7.58
CA THR A 216 18.49 -8.60 7.06
C THR A 216 18.99 -10.02 7.14
N SER A 217 18.33 -10.84 7.97
CA SER A 217 18.54 -12.28 8.01
C SER A 217 18.74 -12.74 6.57
N LYS A 218 19.92 -13.29 6.28
CA LYS A 218 20.21 -13.85 4.96
C LYS A 218 19.11 -14.87 4.70
N SER A 219 18.09 -14.50 3.92
CA SER A 219 17.15 -15.45 3.39
C SER A 219 18.03 -16.36 2.56
N SER A 220 18.23 -17.59 3.03
CA SER A 220 18.82 -18.63 2.23
C SER A 220 18.13 -18.56 0.87
N ARG A 221 18.90 -18.30 -0.19
CA ARG A 221 18.37 -18.36 -1.55
C ARG A 221 17.58 -19.67 -1.62
N PRO A 222 16.29 -19.68 -1.99
CA PRO A 222 15.60 -20.93 -2.17
C PRO A 222 16.44 -21.71 -3.17
N ARG A 223 16.94 -22.90 -2.76
CA ARG A 223 17.61 -23.82 -3.67
C ARG A 223 16.72 -23.88 -4.90
N VAL A 224 17.27 -23.52 -6.07
CA VAL A 224 16.60 -23.72 -7.35
C VAL A 224 16.13 -25.16 -7.32
N ARG A 225 14.82 -25.37 -7.23
CA ARG A 225 14.26 -26.72 -7.24
C ARG A 225 14.67 -27.29 -8.59
N ALA A 226 15.34 -28.44 -8.57
CA ALA A 226 15.61 -29.18 -9.79
C ALA A 226 14.28 -29.31 -10.57
N PRO A 227 14.30 -29.16 -11.90
CA PRO A 227 13.09 -29.26 -12.70
C PRO A 227 12.38 -30.57 -12.33
N VAL A 228 11.08 -30.46 -12.03
CA VAL A 228 10.26 -31.62 -11.69
C VAL A 228 10.26 -32.52 -12.92
N VAL A 229 10.94 -33.66 -12.83
CA VAL A 229 10.85 -34.70 -13.84
C VAL A 229 9.41 -35.22 -13.76
N THR A 230 8.62 -34.93 -14.78
CA THR A 230 7.29 -35.50 -14.91
C THR A 230 7.43 -37.00 -15.13
N LEU A 231 7.16 -37.78 -14.08
CA LEU A 231 7.05 -39.24 -14.16
C LEU A 231 5.94 -39.61 -15.15
N SER A 232 6.10 -40.73 -15.85
CA SER A 232 5.07 -41.28 -16.73
C SER A 232 3.79 -41.64 -15.95
N ALA A 233 2.65 -41.77 -16.64
CA ALA A 233 1.36 -42.05 -15.99
C ALA A 233 1.39 -43.33 -15.13
N ASP A 234 2.13 -44.35 -15.57
CA ASP A 234 2.27 -45.63 -14.86
C ASP A 234 3.12 -45.49 -13.59
N GLU A 235 4.17 -44.66 -13.62
CA GLU A 235 5.02 -44.37 -12.47
C GLU A 235 4.29 -43.52 -11.43
N GLN A 236 3.43 -42.60 -11.86
CA GLN A 236 2.57 -41.82 -10.96
C GLN A 236 1.55 -42.71 -10.23
N ALA A 237 0.96 -43.68 -10.94
CA ALA A 237 0.01 -44.62 -10.35
C ALA A 237 0.67 -45.50 -9.28
N ASN A 238 1.88 -46.01 -9.54
CA ASN A 238 2.62 -46.84 -8.59
C ASN A 238 3.04 -46.04 -7.34
N ALA A 239 3.54 -44.82 -7.50
CA ALA A 239 3.90 -43.96 -6.38
C ALA A 239 2.69 -43.59 -5.50
N PHE A 240 1.51 -43.45 -6.11
CA PHE A 240 0.26 -43.21 -5.38
C PHE A 240 -0.19 -44.43 -4.57
N LEU A 241 -0.05 -45.64 -5.12
CA LEU A 241 -0.38 -46.88 -4.39
C LEU A 241 0.55 -47.08 -3.19
N GLU A 242 1.84 -46.82 -3.35
CA GLU A 242 2.83 -46.90 -2.26
C GLU A 242 2.54 -45.86 -1.14
N PHE A 243 2.08 -44.67 -1.52
CA PHE A 243 1.62 -43.66 -0.55
C PHE A 243 0.38 -44.11 0.22
N ILE A 244 -0.58 -44.76 -0.44
CA ILE A 244 -1.78 -45.28 0.24
C ILE A 244 -1.41 -46.40 1.24
N GLU A 245 -0.46 -47.27 0.88
CA GLU A 245 0.00 -48.33 1.80
C GLU A 245 0.72 -47.78 3.03
N THR A 246 1.49 -46.70 2.88
CA THR A 246 2.20 -46.06 4.00
C THR A 246 1.30 -45.26 4.94
N VAL A 247 0.17 -44.74 4.44
CA VAL A 247 -0.79 -43.93 5.22
C VAL A 247 -1.95 -44.77 5.79
N ALA A 248 -2.04 -46.05 5.45
CA ALA A 248 -3.09 -46.93 5.96
C ALA A 248 -3.02 -47.08 7.50
N PRO A 249 -4.08 -46.76 8.25
CA PRO A 249 -4.08 -46.85 9.71
C PRO A 249 -3.99 -48.32 10.17
N GLN A 250 -3.12 -48.59 11.16
CA GLN A 250 -2.97 -49.92 11.73
C GLN A 250 -4.26 -50.40 12.41
N LYS A 251 -4.66 -51.65 12.12
CA LYS A 251 -5.87 -52.27 12.69
C LYS A 251 -5.78 -52.35 14.23
N PRO A 252 -6.86 -52.02 14.97
CA PRO A 252 -6.84 -52.00 16.43
C PRO A 252 -6.70 -53.42 17.01
N LYS A 253 -5.78 -53.60 17.98
CA LYS A 253 -5.63 -54.85 18.73
C LYS A 253 -6.82 -55.04 19.67
N LYS A 254 -7.44 -56.23 19.65
CA LYS A 254 -8.56 -56.58 20.53
C LYS A 254 -8.11 -56.61 22.00
N PRO A 255 -8.91 -56.08 22.94
CA PRO A 255 -8.59 -56.11 24.36
C PRO A 255 -8.75 -57.52 24.93
N LYS A 256 -7.88 -57.87 25.89
CA LYS A 256 -7.99 -59.05 26.76
C LYS A 256 -8.87 -58.74 27.96
#